data_AF-A0A424WI58-F1
#
_entry.id   AF-A0A424WI58-F1
#
_cell.length_a   1.000
_cell.length_b   1.000
_cell.length_c   1.000
_cell.angle_alpha   90.00
_cell.angle_beta   90.00
_cell.angle_gamma   90.00
#
_symmetry.space_group_name_H-M   'P 1'
#
loop_
_entity.id
_entity.type
_entity.pdbx_description
1 polymer ?
#
loop_
_entity_poly.entity_id
_entity_poly.type
_entity_poly.pdbx_seq_one_letter_code
_entity_poly.pdbx_strand_id
1 'polypeptide(L)'
;MSDTQMLHVPYRGAAPMEAGLMSKEVDFGLDTLSGVPLIKAGKLKALAVSTAQRWHDLPEVPAVAELGYPGFDISFWVGIFSPARLALRLAHQAHAFEHGVVVRTGKGSELLEDPFVQKAYLGV
;
A
#
# COMPACT_ATOMS: atom_id res chain seq x y z
N MET A 1 -5.38 -17.36 17.26
CA MET A 1 -4.09 -17.46 16.55
C MET A 1 -3.99 -18.87 16.02
N SER A 2 -3.54 -19.07 14.79
CA SER A 2 -3.18 -20.41 14.33
C SER A 2 -1.81 -20.76 14.90
N ASP A 3 -1.61 -21.99 15.39
CA ASP A 3 -0.30 -22.50 15.85
C ASP A 3 0.67 -22.76 14.68
N THR A 4 0.47 -22.07 13.55
CA THR A 4 1.28 -22.22 12.34
C THR A 4 2.61 -21.51 12.52
N GLN A 5 3.71 -22.24 12.35
CA GLN A 5 5.06 -21.68 12.30
C GLN A 5 5.52 -21.57 10.85
N MET A 6 6.05 -20.39 10.50
CA MET A 6 6.51 -20.06 9.16
C MET A 6 7.84 -19.32 9.25
N LEU A 7 8.81 -19.69 8.40
CA LEU A 7 10.08 -18.99 8.30
C LEU A 7 9.96 -17.86 7.27
N HIS A 8 10.17 -16.62 7.70
CA HIS A 8 10.26 -15.48 6.78
C HIS A 8 11.61 -15.48 6.07
N VAL A 9 11.61 -15.67 4.75
CA VAL A 9 12.78 -15.56 3.88
C VAL A 9 12.70 -14.25 3.08
N PRO A 10 13.52 -13.24 3.37
CA PRO A 10 13.42 -11.94 2.71
C PRO A 10 14.03 -11.94 1.31
N TYR A 11 13.29 -11.43 0.34
CA TYR A 11 13.75 -11.19 -1.03
C TYR A 11 13.88 -9.70 -1.33
N ARG A 12 14.71 -9.35 -2.32
CA ARG A 12 14.85 -7.96 -2.82
C ARG A 12 13.72 -7.58 -3.78
N GLY A 13 12.47 -7.71 -3.31
CA GLY A 13 11.25 -7.42 -4.07
C GLY A 13 10.54 -8.66 -4.61
N ALA A 14 9.40 -8.43 -5.28
CA ALA A 14 8.50 -9.49 -5.76
C ALA A 14 9.13 -10.37 -6.84
N ALA A 15 9.74 -9.79 -7.88
CA ALA A 15 10.30 -10.56 -8.99
C ALA A 15 11.28 -11.68 -8.59
N PRO A 16 12.30 -11.46 -7.72
CA PRO A 16 13.17 -12.55 -7.28
C PRO A 16 12.45 -13.55 -6.36
N MET A 17 11.44 -13.13 -5.58
CA MET A 17 10.60 -14.06 -4.79
C MET A 17 9.71 -14.94 -5.69
N GLU A 18 9.09 -14.37 -6.73
CA GLU A 18 8.28 -15.11 -7.71
C GLU A 18 9.12 -16.16 -8.42
N ALA A 19 10.37 -15.81 -8.77
CA ALA A 19 11.34 -16.76 -9.29
C ALA A 19 11.66 -17.88 -8.29
N GLY A 20 11.90 -17.54 -7.03
CA GLY A 20 12.10 -18.50 -5.93
C GLY A 20 10.93 -19.47 -5.75
N LEU A 21 9.69 -18.98 -5.85
CA LEU A 21 8.49 -19.82 -5.83
C LEU A 21 8.45 -20.79 -7.02
N MET A 22 8.67 -20.28 -8.24
CA MET A 22 8.66 -21.09 -9.45
C MET A 22 9.79 -22.14 -9.48
N SER A 23 10.94 -21.83 -8.88
CA SER A 23 12.06 -22.77 -8.72
C SER A 23 11.93 -23.68 -7.49
N LYS A 24 10.88 -23.51 -6.68
CA LYS A 24 10.65 -24.24 -5.42
C LYS A 24 11.75 -24.04 -4.37
N GLU A 25 12.36 -22.86 -4.35
CA GLU A 25 13.27 -22.43 -3.27
C GLU A 25 12.52 -22.16 -1.97
N VAL A 26 11.28 -21.64 -2.07
CA VAL A 26 10.36 -21.42 -0.95
C VAL A 26 8.97 -21.97 -1.26
N ASP A 27 8.23 -22.35 -0.22
CA ASP A 27 6.93 -23.04 -0.35
C ASP A 27 5.78 -22.09 -0.70
N PHE A 28 5.81 -20.87 -0.18
CA PHE A 28 4.81 -19.83 -0.39
C PHE A 28 5.42 -18.45 -0.16
N GLY A 29 4.74 -17.42 -0.65
CA GLY A 29 5.14 -16.03 -0.51
C GLY A 29 3.94 -15.11 -0.34
N LEU A 30 4.16 -13.97 0.29
CA LEU A 30 3.19 -12.86 0.30
C LEU A 30 3.59 -11.90 -0.80
N ASP A 31 2.69 -11.73 -1.77
CA ASP A 31 2.93 -10.94 -2.96
C ASP A 31 1.90 -9.82 -3.10
N THR A 32 2.19 -8.87 -3.98
CA THR A 32 1.31 -7.78 -4.38
C THR A 32 0.64 -8.08 -5.72
N LEU A 33 0.14 -7.06 -6.42
CA LEU A 33 -0.52 -7.21 -7.72
C LEU A 33 0.39 -7.77 -8.82
N SER A 34 1.72 -7.77 -8.63
CA SER A 34 2.70 -8.32 -9.59
C SER A 34 2.49 -9.81 -9.89
N GLY A 35 2.01 -10.59 -8.91
CA GLY A 35 1.76 -12.02 -9.08
C GLY A 35 0.53 -12.36 -9.93
N VAL A 36 -0.42 -11.42 -10.14
CA VAL A 36 -1.70 -11.69 -10.80
C VAL A 36 -1.53 -12.27 -12.22
N PRO A 37 -0.67 -11.72 -13.10
CA PRO A 37 -0.40 -12.33 -14.41
C PRO A 37 0.16 -13.76 -14.32
N LEU A 38 1.03 -14.05 -13.35
CA LEU A 38 1.59 -15.40 -13.15
C LEU A 38 0.54 -16.39 -12.65
N ILE A 39 -0.38 -15.93 -11.79
CA ILE A 39 -1.54 -16.71 -11.33
C ILE A 39 -2.47 -17.02 -12.50
N LYS A 40 -2.86 -16.01 -13.28
CA LYS A 40 -3.73 -16.18 -14.46
C LYS A 40 -3.08 -17.07 -15.54
N ALA A 41 -1.75 -17.06 -15.63
CA ALA A 41 -0.99 -17.95 -16.51
C ALA A 41 -0.78 -19.37 -15.96
N GLY A 42 -1.29 -19.68 -14.76
CA GLY A 42 -1.17 -21.00 -14.11
C GLY A 42 0.23 -21.33 -13.62
N LYS A 43 1.14 -20.34 -13.56
CA LYS A 43 2.52 -20.53 -13.07
C LYS A 43 2.62 -20.44 -11.56
N LEU A 44 1.75 -19.65 -10.93
CA LEU A 44 1.59 -19.56 -9.49
C LEU A 44 0.15 -19.91 -9.10
N LYS A 45 -0.04 -20.37 -7.87
CA LYS A 45 -1.36 -20.63 -7.30
C LYS A 45 -1.62 -19.66 -6.16
N ALA A 46 -2.64 -18.83 -6.31
CA ALA A 46 -3.12 -18.00 -5.21
C ALA A 46 -3.87 -18.87 -4.18
N LEU A 47 -3.49 -18.74 -2.90
CA LEU A 47 -4.12 -19.47 -1.79
C LEU A 47 -5.23 -18.66 -1.13
N ALA A 48 -4.98 -17.37 -0.91
CA ALA A 48 -5.91 -16.41 -0.35
C ALA A 48 -5.48 -14.98 -0.73
N VAL A 49 -6.41 -14.03 -0.67
CA VAL A 49 -6.09 -12.60 -0.68
C VAL A 49 -6.08 -12.04 0.74
N SER A 50 -5.19 -11.08 1.01
CA SER A 50 -5.00 -10.47 2.33
C SER A 50 -5.95 -9.32 2.63
N THR A 51 -6.67 -8.81 1.63
CA THR A 51 -7.69 -7.77 1.76
C THR A 51 -8.93 -8.28 2.51
N ALA A 52 -9.70 -7.38 3.11
CA ALA A 52 -10.95 -7.72 3.82
C ALA A 52 -11.97 -8.50 2.98
N GLN A 53 -11.94 -8.34 1.65
CA GLN A 53 -12.82 -9.00 0.69
C GLN A 53 -12.00 -9.59 -0.46
N ARG A 54 -12.61 -10.48 -1.24
CA ARG A 54 -12.00 -11.04 -2.45
C ARG A 54 -11.58 -9.95 -3.42
N TRP A 55 -10.47 -10.16 -4.10
CA TRP A 55 -9.96 -9.22 -5.10
C TRP A 55 -10.70 -9.40 -6.43
N HIS A 56 -11.09 -8.29 -7.06
CA HIS A 56 -11.93 -8.33 -8.27
C HIS A 56 -11.30 -9.08 -9.47
N ASP A 57 -9.96 -9.10 -9.58
CA ASP A 57 -9.27 -9.85 -10.64
C ASP A 57 -9.11 -11.35 -10.34
N LEU A 58 -9.37 -11.77 -9.10
CA LEU A 58 -9.25 -13.14 -8.60
C LEU A 58 -10.48 -13.52 -7.75
N PRO A 59 -11.71 -13.42 -8.29
CA PRO A 59 -12.95 -13.61 -7.54
C PRO A 59 -13.11 -15.04 -6.96
N GLU A 60 -12.43 -16.01 -7.54
CA GLU A 60 -12.37 -17.40 -7.07
C GLU A 60 -11.47 -17.59 -5.84
N VAL A 61 -10.54 -16.66 -5.58
CA VAL A 61 -9.61 -16.74 -4.46
C VAL A 61 -10.26 -16.17 -3.20
N PRO A 62 -10.35 -16.93 -2.10
CA PRO A 62 -10.99 -16.46 -0.87
C PRO A 62 -10.15 -15.38 -0.18
N ALA A 63 -10.81 -14.50 0.57
CA ALA A 63 -10.11 -13.64 1.54
C ALA A 63 -9.68 -14.47 2.75
N VAL A 64 -8.56 -14.11 3.40
CA VAL A 64 -8.12 -14.78 4.64
C VAL A 64 -9.20 -14.74 5.73
N ALA A 65 -10.00 -13.67 5.76
CA ALA A 65 -11.16 -13.55 6.65
C ALA A 65 -12.22 -14.65 6.45
N GLU A 66 -12.41 -15.15 5.22
CA GLU A 66 -13.33 -16.25 4.90
C GLU A 66 -12.80 -17.61 5.36
N LEU A 67 -11.50 -17.71 5.67
CA LEU A 67 -10.81 -18.95 6.07
C LEU A 67 -10.73 -19.14 7.59
N GLY A 68 -11.55 -18.40 8.35
CA GLY A 68 -11.62 -18.52 9.81
C GLY A 68 -10.76 -17.52 10.58
N TYR A 69 -10.28 -16.46 9.93
CA TYR A 69 -9.50 -15.39 10.55
C TYR A 69 -10.23 -14.03 10.46
N PRO A 70 -11.35 -13.86 11.18
CA PRO A 70 -12.13 -12.63 11.12
C PRO A 70 -11.29 -11.41 11.52
N GLY A 71 -11.46 -10.29 10.80
CA GLY A 71 -10.70 -9.06 11.00
C GLY A 71 -9.34 -9.01 10.32
N PHE A 72 -8.95 -10.06 9.58
CA PHE A 72 -7.74 -10.03 8.76
C PHE A 72 -7.95 -9.10 7.55
N ASP A 73 -7.25 -7.97 7.56
CA ASP A 73 -7.17 -7.02 6.45
C ASP A 73 -5.77 -6.41 6.41
N ILE A 74 -4.94 -6.90 5.50
CA ILE A 74 -3.60 -6.38 5.21
C ILE A 74 -3.57 -5.98 3.75
N SER A 75 -3.95 -4.72 3.51
CA SER A 75 -4.03 -4.12 2.19
C SER A 75 -2.72 -3.39 1.83
N PHE A 76 -2.22 -3.59 0.62
CA PHE A 76 -1.07 -2.86 0.08
C PHE A 76 -1.52 -1.53 -0.53
N TRP A 77 -0.75 -0.46 -0.32
CA TRP A 77 -0.98 0.84 -0.93
C TRP A 77 0.33 1.46 -1.40
N VAL A 78 0.25 2.27 -2.46
CA VAL A 78 1.36 3.08 -2.96
C VAL A 78 0.97 4.54 -2.85
N GLY A 79 1.85 5.36 -2.28
CA GLY A 79 1.69 6.80 -2.20
C GLY A 79 2.75 7.52 -3.03
N ILE A 80 2.40 8.73 -3.48
CA ILE A 80 3.37 9.66 -4.05
C ILE A 80 3.69 10.69 -2.97
N PHE A 81 4.97 10.88 -2.72
CA PHE A 81 5.47 11.90 -1.81
C PHE A 81 6.11 13.02 -2.63
N SER A 82 5.88 14.27 -2.23
CA SER A 82 6.59 15.41 -2.80
C SER A 82 7.17 16.25 -1.67
N PRO A 83 8.29 16.96 -1.91
CA PRO A 83 8.75 17.98 -0.97
C PRO A 83 7.60 18.93 -0.66
N ALA A 84 7.42 19.27 0.61
CA ALA A 84 6.31 20.10 1.09
C ALA A 84 6.11 21.40 0.26
N ARG A 85 7.21 22.04 -0.15
CA ARG A 85 7.20 23.24 -1.00
C ARG A 85 6.74 23.00 -2.45
N LEU A 86 6.92 21.79 -2.98
CA LEU A 86 6.49 21.42 -4.33
C LEU A 86 4.99 21.12 -4.37
N ALA A 87 4.44 20.47 -3.34
CA ALA A 87 3.00 20.25 -3.19
C ALA A 87 2.22 21.56 -3.24
N LEU A 88 2.64 22.58 -2.49
CA LEU A 88 2.01 23.91 -2.46
C LEU A 88 2.09 24.65 -3.79
N ARG A 89 3.14 24.44 -4.60
CA ARG A 89 3.33 25.16 -5.87
C ARG A 89 2.52 24.58 -7.02
N LEU A 90 2.17 23.28 -6.97
CA LEU A 90 1.42 22.58 -8.02
C LEU A 90 -0.06 22.30 -7.66
N ALA A 91 -0.44 22.46 -6.40
CA ALA A 91 -1.79 22.18 -5.94
C ALA A 91 -2.77 23.31 -6.33
N HIS A 92 -3.71 22.98 -7.21
CA HIS A 92 -4.88 23.81 -7.51
C HIS A 92 -5.75 24.04 -6.25
N GLN A 93 -5.64 23.13 -5.27
CA GLN A 93 -6.19 23.25 -3.92
C GLN A 93 -5.24 22.58 -2.93
N ALA A 94 -4.83 23.31 -1.89
CA ALA A 94 -4.03 22.80 -0.79
C ALA A 94 -4.80 22.90 0.54
N HIS A 95 -4.43 22.01 1.46
CA HIS A 95 -5.01 21.90 2.80
C HIS A 95 -3.89 22.11 3.83
N ALA A 96 -4.07 23.06 4.75
CA ALA A 96 -3.19 23.23 5.90
C ALA A 96 -3.78 22.49 7.10
N PHE A 97 -2.96 21.72 7.80
CA PHE A 97 -3.37 20.93 8.95
C PHE A 97 -2.68 21.42 10.24
N GLU A 98 -3.44 21.44 11.33
CA GLU A 98 -2.92 21.63 12.69
C GLU A 98 -3.50 20.52 13.58
N HIS A 99 -2.64 19.78 14.30
CA HIS A 99 -3.04 18.62 15.12
C HIS A 99 -3.91 17.58 14.39
N GLY A 100 -3.70 17.40 13.08
CA GLY A 100 -4.48 16.46 12.26
C GLY A 100 -5.84 16.99 11.79
N VAL A 101 -6.18 18.24 12.12
CA VAL A 101 -7.41 18.91 11.66
C VAL A 101 -7.09 19.85 10.51
N VAL A 102 -7.90 19.84 9.45
CA VAL A 102 -7.81 20.84 8.37
C VAL A 102 -8.21 22.19 8.94
N VAL A 103 -7.25 23.10 9.05
CA VAL A 103 -7.49 24.47 9.57
C VAL A 103 -7.68 25.48 8.45
N ARG A 104 -7.16 25.21 7.24
CA ARG A 104 -7.38 26.07 6.05
C ARG A 104 -7.39 25.29 4.75
N THR A 105 -8.16 25.80 3.79
CA THR A 105 -8.23 25.30 2.41
C THR A 105 -8.18 26.50 1.43
N GLY A 106 -7.51 26.33 0.28
CA GLY A 106 -7.36 27.41 -0.71
C GLY A 106 -6.45 27.00 -1.87
N LYS A 107 -6.25 27.89 -2.86
CA LYS A 107 -5.25 27.63 -3.92
C LYS A 107 -3.86 27.64 -3.30
N GLY A 108 -2.97 26.74 -3.74
CA GLY A 108 -1.64 26.59 -3.16
C GLY A 108 -0.80 27.87 -3.16
N SER A 109 -0.98 28.74 -4.17
CA SER A 109 -0.33 30.07 -4.25
C SER A 109 -0.80 31.05 -3.18
N GLU A 110 -2.09 31.04 -2.83
CA GLU A 110 -2.69 31.94 -1.84
C GLU A 110 -2.30 31.52 -0.40
N LEU A 111 -2.19 30.21 -0.17
CA LEU A 111 -1.73 29.67 1.12
C LEU A 111 -0.26 29.99 1.41
N LEU A 112 0.57 30.21 0.39
CA LEU A 112 1.97 30.62 0.56
C LEU A 112 2.12 32.09 1.00
N GLU A 113 1.09 32.92 0.84
CA GLU A 113 1.09 34.31 1.33
C GLU A 113 0.70 34.41 2.81
N ASP A 114 0.14 33.34 3.38
CA ASP A 114 -0.28 33.32 4.77
C ASP A 114 0.92 33.18 5.74
N PRO A 115 1.11 34.11 6.70
CA PRO A 115 2.24 34.09 7.62
C PRO A 115 2.34 32.84 8.50
N PHE A 116 1.21 32.24 8.87
CA PHE A 116 1.18 31.00 9.66
C PHE A 116 1.64 29.81 8.83
N VAL A 117 1.20 29.73 7.57
CA VAL A 117 1.63 28.67 6.64
C VAL A 117 3.11 28.82 6.30
N GLN A 118 3.62 30.05 6.10
CA GLN A 118 5.05 30.29 5.89
C GLN A 118 5.90 29.80 7.07
N LYS A 119 5.49 30.13 8.29
CA LYS A 119 6.17 29.71 9.53
C LYS A 119 6.21 28.18 9.68
N ALA A 120 5.08 27.52 9.45
CA ALA A 120 4.97 26.06 9.57
C ALA A 120 5.75 25.30 8.48
N TYR A 121 5.86 25.83 7.25
CA TYR A 121 6.52 25.15 6.12
C TYR A 121 7.99 25.51 5.91
N LEU A 122 8.46 26.69 6.35
CA LEU A 122 9.85 27.12 6.17
C LEU A 122 10.74 26.80 7.37
N GLY A 123 10.17 26.44 8.52
CA GLY A 123 10.92 26.04 9.71
C GLY A 123 11.64 27.20 10.41
N VAL A 124 11.13 28.43 10.26
CA VAL A 124 11.54 29.65 10.99
C VAL A 124 10.36 30.21 11.75
#